data_AF-A0A958LYB5-F1
#
_entry.id   AF-A0A958LYB5-F1
#
_cell.length_a   1.000
_cell.length_b   1.000
_cell.length_c   1.000
_cell.angle_alpha   90.00
_cell.angle_beta   90.00
_cell.angle_gamma   90.00
#
_symmetry.space_group_name_H-M   'P 1'
#
loop_
_entity.id
_entity.type
_entity.pdbx_description
1 polymer ?
#
loop_
_entity_poly.entity_id
_entity_poly.type
_entity_poly.pdbx_seq_one_letter_code
_entity_poly.pdbx_strand_id
1 'polypeptide(L)'
;IGDFHMLNVADIELSNNSRKIGLIDVDDVGNNVPLLIDLSRLLVASQVSPANVKIDKLLASYFKGIENNSFRSSFVQDTLKKSIKDYEDLYEAYIKHNTHNEHFDSNSEVLPIDSAPKPIQGLFSLVRKNLDQAVFEYAPQAEILDFGFRVKATGGSKGIPRFLYLIKSPDGKLEIIEFKEFVNSSAEKYLPQGSKLRRFNAAVKMYRPKEKVSGIFSLINSEGHYFIARTKLPTFVDFKIDDKMNKEDKRNLGEFTIFLSNLYGLLQRNQMTVSQQEWLLKNKDLVSAELTKFVKSYITALKKINSTD
;
A
#
# COMPACT_ATOMS: atom_id res chain seq x y z
N ILE A 1 9.70 7.66 3.19
CA ILE A 1 8.74 7.14 2.19
C ILE A 1 7.80 8.29 1.84
N GLY A 2 6.91 8.19 0.86
CA GLY A 2 6.05 9.31 0.48
C GLY A 2 4.67 9.25 1.11
N ASP A 3 4.14 8.06 1.40
CA ASP A 3 2.73 7.88 1.79
C ASP A 3 2.49 6.69 2.75
N PHE A 4 3.23 6.64 3.88
CA PHE A 4 3.04 5.55 4.86
C PHE A 4 1.85 5.81 5.79
N HIS A 5 0.72 5.11 5.56
CA HIS A 5 -0.46 5.15 6.41
C HIS A 5 -1.30 3.86 6.33
N MET A 6 -2.37 3.78 7.13
CA MET A 6 -3.20 2.58 7.33
C MET A 6 -3.84 1.98 6.07
N LEU A 7 -3.94 2.72 4.97
CA LEU A 7 -4.49 2.20 3.70
C LEU A 7 -3.42 1.67 2.75
N ASN A 8 -2.14 1.99 3.01
CA ASN A 8 -1.01 1.57 2.18
C ASN A 8 -0.18 0.48 2.85
N VAL A 9 -0.54 0.06 4.06
CA VAL A 9 0.13 -1.00 4.82
C VAL A 9 -0.89 -2.08 5.19
N ALA A 10 -0.55 -3.33 4.95
CA ALA A 10 -1.44 -4.46 5.17
C ALA A 10 -0.63 -5.72 5.55
N ASP A 11 -1.32 -6.83 5.85
CA ASP A 11 -0.66 -8.13 5.96
C ASP A 11 -0.33 -8.71 4.59
N ILE A 12 0.93 -9.05 4.39
CA ILE A 12 1.49 -9.62 3.17
C ILE A 12 1.75 -11.10 3.42
N GLU A 13 1.21 -11.93 2.53
CA GLU A 13 1.48 -13.36 2.51
C GLU A 13 2.90 -13.66 2.01
N LEU A 14 3.56 -14.58 2.69
CA LEU A 14 4.87 -15.12 2.32
C LEU A 14 4.71 -16.47 1.61
N SER A 15 5.71 -16.88 0.84
CA SER A 15 5.67 -18.14 0.08
C SER A 15 5.60 -19.41 0.94
N ASN A 16 5.77 -19.28 2.26
CA ASN A 16 5.60 -20.36 3.24
C ASN A 16 4.23 -20.27 3.97
N ASN A 17 3.29 -19.50 3.43
CA ASN A 17 1.95 -19.23 3.94
C ASN A 17 1.91 -18.55 5.33
N SER A 18 3.05 -18.09 5.84
CA SER A 18 3.06 -17.15 6.97
C SER A 18 2.80 -15.73 6.48
N ARG A 19 2.46 -14.82 7.39
CA ARG A 19 2.11 -13.43 7.04
C ARG A 19 2.94 -12.44 7.83
N LYS A 20 3.19 -11.27 7.23
CA LYS A 20 3.87 -10.15 7.90
C LYS A 20 3.27 -8.82 7.47
N ILE A 21 3.24 -7.85 8.39
CA ILE A 21 2.81 -6.49 8.04
C ILE A 21 3.87 -5.82 7.16
N GLY A 22 3.45 -5.20 6.07
CA GLY A 22 4.30 -4.41 5.21
C GLY A 22 3.52 -3.56 4.23
N LEU A 23 4.26 -2.73 3.50
CA LEU A 23 3.70 -1.76 2.58
C LEU A 23 3.20 -2.42 1.29
N ILE A 24 1.94 -2.18 0.92
CA ILE A 24 1.29 -2.72 -0.28
C ILE A 24 1.23 -1.73 -1.45
N ASP A 25 1.34 -0.42 -1.18
CA ASP A 25 1.45 0.61 -2.22
C ASP A 25 2.81 1.33 -2.16
N VAL A 26 3.56 1.26 -3.26
CA VAL A 26 4.93 1.79 -3.37
C VAL A 26 5.03 2.89 -4.44
N ASP A 27 3.91 3.31 -5.00
CA ASP A 27 3.85 4.29 -6.10
C ASP A 27 4.41 5.66 -5.69
N ASP A 28 4.18 6.06 -4.44
CA ASP A 28 4.62 7.33 -3.88
C ASP A 28 6.04 7.33 -3.27
N VAL A 29 6.85 6.29 -3.48
CA VAL A 29 8.19 6.24 -2.87
C VAL A 29 9.18 7.20 -3.52
N GLY A 30 9.93 7.90 -2.66
CA GLY A 30 11.08 8.73 -2.99
C GLY A 30 12.30 8.47 -2.10
N ASN A 31 13.49 8.85 -2.57
CA ASN A 31 14.78 8.71 -1.88
C ASN A 31 15.12 9.92 -0.99
N ASN A 32 14.61 11.11 -1.32
CA ASN A 32 14.96 12.38 -0.66
C ASN A 32 13.73 13.02 -0.03
N VAL A 33 12.94 12.21 0.66
CA VAL A 33 11.70 12.67 1.28
C VAL A 33 12.01 13.11 2.72
N PRO A 34 11.52 14.29 3.18
CA PRO A 34 11.76 14.75 4.54
C PRO A 34 11.39 13.70 5.58
N LEU A 35 12.29 13.48 6.53
CA LEU A 35 12.26 12.37 7.48
C LEU A 35 10.89 12.20 8.17
N LEU A 36 10.27 13.29 8.61
CA LEU A 36 9.04 13.28 9.40
C LEU A 36 7.76 13.44 8.56
N ILE A 37 7.84 13.47 7.22
CA ILE A 37 6.64 13.74 6.40
C ILE A 37 5.63 12.60 6.50
N ASP A 38 6.07 11.33 6.47
CA ASP A 38 5.12 10.22 6.54
C ASP A 38 4.50 10.11 7.93
N LEU A 39 5.29 10.38 8.97
CA LEU A 39 4.75 10.48 10.32
C LEU A 39 3.67 11.56 10.35
N SER A 40 3.92 12.73 9.75
CA SER A 40 2.94 13.80 9.65
C SER A 40 1.68 13.37 8.88
N ARG A 41 1.83 12.65 7.75
CA ARG A 41 0.70 12.10 6.98
C ARG A 41 -0.10 11.09 7.80
N LEU A 42 0.56 10.17 8.50
CA LEU A 42 -0.07 9.20 9.40
C LEU A 42 -0.84 9.90 10.53
N LEU A 43 -0.26 10.93 11.15
CA LEU A 43 -0.91 11.71 12.21
C LEU A 43 -2.16 12.42 11.68
N VAL A 44 -2.06 13.10 10.53
CA VAL A 44 -3.20 13.77 9.88
C VAL A 44 -4.29 12.75 9.53
N ALA A 45 -3.93 11.66 8.83
CA ALA A 45 -4.85 10.59 8.45
C ALA A 45 -5.57 10.00 9.67
N SER A 46 -4.85 9.84 10.79
CA SER A 46 -5.46 9.36 12.02
C SER A 46 -6.48 10.34 12.60
N GLN A 47 -6.19 11.64 12.63
CA GLN A 47 -7.11 12.66 13.17
C GLN A 47 -8.38 12.85 12.34
N VAL A 48 -8.31 12.61 11.03
CA VAL A 48 -9.48 12.72 10.14
C VAL A 48 -10.20 11.38 9.96
N SER A 49 -9.68 10.30 10.53
CA SER A 49 -10.34 8.99 10.49
C SER A 49 -11.31 8.82 11.67
N PRO A 50 -12.32 7.94 11.53
CA PRO A 50 -13.30 7.65 12.60
C PRO A 50 -12.68 7.08 13.89
N ALA A 51 -11.47 6.52 13.83
CA ALA A 51 -10.75 6.05 15.01
C ALA A 51 -10.18 7.20 15.86
N ASN A 52 -9.87 8.34 15.24
CA ASN A 52 -9.42 9.58 15.86
C ASN A 52 -8.44 9.38 17.04
N VAL A 53 -7.36 8.64 16.80
CA VAL A 53 -6.39 8.29 17.85
C VAL A 53 -5.66 9.57 18.28
N LYS A 54 -5.53 9.79 19.59
CA LYS A 54 -4.83 10.98 20.09
C LYS A 54 -3.38 11.03 19.59
N ILE A 55 -2.96 12.21 19.12
CA ILE A 55 -1.62 12.45 18.54
C ILE A 55 -0.49 12.08 19.53
N ASP A 56 -0.66 12.39 20.82
CA ASP A 56 0.30 12.07 21.87
C ASP A 56 0.61 10.55 21.96
N LYS A 57 -0.42 9.71 21.84
CA LYS A 57 -0.26 8.24 21.80
C LYS A 57 0.52 7.77 20.58
N LEU A 58 0.24 8.36 19.41
CA LEU A 58 0.95 8.02 18.17
C LEU A 58 2.41 8.42 18.27
N LEU A 59 2.70 9.67 18.66
CA LEU A 59 4.06 10.16 18.84
C LEU A 59 4.84 9.33 19.87
N ALA A 60 4.23 9.01 21.02
CA ALA A 60 4.84 8.13 22.02
C ALA A 60 5.16 6.74 21.45
N SER A 61 4.26 6.17 20.63
CA SER A 61 4.47 4.88 19.95
C SER A 61 5.61 4.94 18.94
N TYR A 62 5.67 6.01 18.16
CA TYR A 62 6.75 6.28 17.21
C TYR A 62 8.12 6.40 17.90
N PHE A 63 8.23 7.20 18.97
CA PHE A 63 9.49 7.33 19.70
C PHE A 63 9.93 6.02 20.35
N LYS A 64 9.01 5.20 20.86
CA LYS A 64 9.33 3.82 21.27
C LYS A 64 9.95 3.01 20.14
N GLY A 65 9.44 3.16 18.92
CA GLY A 65 10.04 2.52 17.73
C GLY A 65 11.45 3.03 17.43
N ILE A 66 11.67 4.34 17.56
CA ILE A 66 13.00 4.95 17.43
C ILE A 66 13.96 4.43 18.51
N GLU A 67 13.47 4.15 19.72
CA GLU A 67 14.24 3.50 20.82
C GLU A 67 14.44 1.99 20.61
N ASN A 68 14.04 1.43 19.46
CA ASN A 68 14.07 0.00 19.14
C ASN A 68 13.15 -0.87 20.02
N ASN A 69 12.10 -0.27 20.59
CA ASN A 69 11.08 -0.96 21.37
C ASN A 69 9.85 -1.25 20.51
N SER A 70 9.64 -2.52 20.17
CA SER A 70 8.48 -2.95 19.37
C SER A 70 7.17 -2.85 20.14
N PHE A 71 6.14 -2.28 19.52
CA PHE A 71 4.78 -2.29 20.02
C PHE A 71 4.05 -3.56 19.54
N ARG A 72 3.32 -4.21 20.45
CA ARG A 72 2.46 -5.36 20.13
C ARG A 72 1.02 -4.90 20.03
N SER A 73 0.39 -5.19 18.90
CA SER A 73 -1.05 -5.06 18.72
C SER A 73 -1.69 -6.46 18.75
N SER A 74 -2.70 -6.63 19.60
CA SER A 74 -3.60 -7.78 19.61
C SER A 74 -4.27 -7.98 18.25
N PHE A 75 -4.83 -6.93 17.64
CA PHE A 75 -5.43 -7.00 16.30
C PHE A 75 -4.44 -7.52 15.25
N VAL A 76 -3.21 -6.98 15.24
CA VAL A 76 -2.16 -7.46 14.32
C VAL A 76 -1.78 -8.89 14.64
N GLN A 77 -1.58 -9.25 15.90
CA GLN A 77 -1.21 -10.61 16.29
C GLN A 77 -2.28 -11.62 15.89
N ASP A 78 -3.55 -11.31 16.10
CA ASP A 78 -4.65 -12.21 15.76
C ASP A 78 -4.83 -12.31 14.24
N THR A 79 -4.58 -11.21 13.51
CA THR A 79 -4.49 -11.22 12.05
C THR A 79 -3.36 -12.13 11.54
N LEU A 80 -2.18 -12.06 12.15
CA LEU A 80 -1.03 -12.87 11.73
C LEU A 80 -1.14 -14.35 12.15
N LYS A 81 -2.07 -14.69 13.05
CA LYS A 81 -2.39 -16.08 13.45
C LYS A 81 -3.44 -16.74 12.54
N LYS A 82 -4.02 -16.02 11.57
CA LYS A 82 -4.97 -16.59 10.62
C LYS A 82 -4.35 -17.77 9.89
N SER A 83 -5.13 -18.83 9.76
CA SER A 83 -4.69 -20.09 9.16
C SER A 83 -4.59 -19.98 7.64
N ILE A 84 -3.96 -20.97 7.02
CA ILE A 84 -3.92 -21.12 5.56
C ILE A 84 -5.35 -21.20 5.02
N LYS A 85 -6.23 -21.96 5.69
CA LYS A 85 -7.63 -22.10 5.31
C LYS A 85 -8.39 -20.78 5.34
N ASP A 86 -8.23 -19.96 6.39
CA ASP A 86 -8.86 -18.64 6.46
C ASP A 86 -8.50 -17.78 5.24
N TYR A 87 -7.28 -17.94 4.74
CA TYR A 87 -6.80 -17.21 3.58
C TYR A 87 -7.31 -17.78 2.27
N GLU A 88 -7.29 -19.10 2.09
CA GLU A 88 -7.87 -19.76 0.92
C GLU A 88 -9.35 -19.39 0.78
N ASP A 89 -10.13 -19.44 1.87
CA ASP A 89 -11.53 -19.04 1.90
C ASP A 89 -11.71 -17.56 1.48
N LEU A 90 -10.84 -16.66 1.97
CA LEU A 90 -10.85 -15.23 1.61
C LEU A 90 -10.46 -15.00 0.14
N TYR A 91 -9.49 -15.78 -0.36
CA TYR A 91 -9.02 -15.72 -1.74
C TYR A 91 -10.09 -16.20 -2.71
N GLU A 92 -10.72 -17.34 -2.43
CA GLU A 92 -11.84 -17.87 -3.21
C GLU A 92 -13.01 -16.89 -3.24
N ALA A 93 -13.35 -16.28 -2.10
CA ALA A 93 -14.38 -15.25 -2.04
C ALA A 93 -14.01 -14.02 -2.90
N TYR A 94 -12.75 -13.59 -2.87
CA TYR A 94 -12.26 -12.50 -3.71
C TYR A 94 -12.33 -12.84 -5.21
N ILE A 95 -11.86 -14.02 -5.62
CA ILE A 95 -11.93 -14.47 -7.02
C ILE A 95 -13.39 -14.56 -7.47
N LYS A 96 -14.27 -15.19 -6.68
CA LYS A 96 -15.70 -15.34 -6.99
C LYS A 96 -16.42 -13.99 -7.11
N HIS A 97 -16.03 -13.01 -6.31
CA HIS A 97 -16.61 -11.66 -6.39
C HIS A 97 -16.21 -10.91 -7.66
N ASN A 98 -15.00 -11.15 -8.18
CA ASN A 98 -14.46 -10.43 -9.32
C ASN A 98 -14.59 -11.18 -10.65
N THR A 99 -14.99 -12.46 -10.63
CA THR A 99 -14.98 -13.31 -11.82
C THR A 99 -16.22 -14.18 -11.94
N HIS A 100 -16.62 -14.46 -13.19
CA HIS A 100 -17.69 -15.37 -13.54
C HIS A 100 -17.32 -16.11 -14.83
N ASN A 101 -17.42 -17.45 -14.84
CA ASN A 101 -17.07 -18.30 -15.99
C ASN A 101 -15.69 -17.97 -16.60
N GLU A 102 -14.65 -17.85 -15.75
CA GLU A 102 -13.28 -17.56 -16.20
C GLU A 102 -13.09 -16.19 -16.89
N HIS A 103 -14.03 -15.27 -16.70
CA HIS A 103 -13.95 -13.86 -17.12
C HIS A 103 -14.10 -12.93 -15.92
N PHE A 104 -13.65 -11.68 -16.07
CA PHE A 104 -13.98 -10.64 -15.09
C PHE A 104 -15.51 -10.38 -15.08
N ASP A 105 -16.10 -10.31 -13.89
CA ASP A 105 -17.53 -10.03 -13.75
C ASP A 105 -17.82 -8.59 -14.16
N SER A 106 -18.81 -8.38 -15.02
CA SER A 106 -19.33 -7.08 -15.42
C SER A 106 -19.82 -6.19 -14.26
N ASN A 107 -20.17 -6.79 -13.11
CA ASN A 107 -20.55 -6.08 -11.89
C ASN A 107 -19.36 -5.72 -10.99
N SER A 108 -18.16 -6.17 -11.35
CA SER A 108 -16.93 -5.79 -10.65
C SER A 108 -16.49 -4.37 -11.07
N GLU A 109 -15.52 -3.80 -10.34
CA GLU A 109 -14.87 -2.53 -10.74
C GLU A 109 -13.93 -2.68 -11.95
N VAL A 110 -13.86 -3.87 -12.55
CA VAL A 110 -12.98 -4.22 -13.67
C VAL A 110 -13.80 -4.29 -14.94
N LEU A 111 -13.42 -3.48 -15.93
CA LEU A 111 -14.10 -3.40 -17.21
C LEU A 111 -13.28 -4.12 -18.30
N PRO A 112 -13.92 -4.69 -19.34
CA PRO A 112 -13.22 -5.28 -20.47
C PRO A 112 -12.31 -4.26 -21.14
N ILE A 113 -11.11 -4.66 -21.57
CA ILE A 113 -10.15 -3.73 -22.17
C ILE A 113 -10.69 -3.02 -23.42
N ASP A 114 -11.50 -3.71 -24.23
CA ASP A 114 -12.12 -3.15 -25.45
C ASP A 114 -13.16 -2.06 -25.18
N SER A 115 -13.65 -1.99 -23.93
CA SER A 115 -14.54 -0.90 -23.48
C SER A 115 -13.76 0.33 -22.97
N ALA A 116 -12.44 0.23 -22.84
CA ALA A 116 -11.61 1.33 -22.34
C ALA A 116 -11.58 2.52 -23.31
N PRO A 117 -11.33 3.75 -22.84
CA PRO A 117 -11.00 4.87 -23.72
C PRO A 117 -9.84 4.54 -24.67
N LYS A 118 -9.89 5.02 -25.93
CA LYS A 118 -8.86 4.75 -26.96
C LYS A 118 -7.41 4.92 -26.49
N PRO A 119 -7.05 5.96 -25.69
CA PRO A 119 -5.68 6.08 -25.18
C PRO A 119 -5.24 4.90 -24.29
N ILE A 120 -6.16 4.34 -23.50
CA ILE A 120 -5.89 3.19 -22.61
C ILE A 120 -5.76 1.91 -23.44
N GLN A 121 -6.64 1.71 -24.44
CA GLN A 121 -6.51 0.58 -25.37
C GLN A 121 -5.19 0.61 -26.14
N GLY A 122 -4.80 1.80 -26.60
CA GLY A 122 -3.52 2.03 -27.30
C GLY A 122 -2.33 1.74 -26.40
N LEU A 123 -2.35 2.24 -25.15
CA LEU A 123 -1.32 1.94 -24.17
C LEU A 123 -1.23 0.45 -23.89
N PHE A 124 -2.35 -0.23 -23.63
CA PHE A 124 -2.37 -1.67 -23.39
C PHE A 124 -1.77 -2.44 -24.57
N SER A 125 -2.21 -2.14 -25.79
CA SER A 125 -1.70 -2.78 -27.01
C SER A 125 -0.19 -2.59 -27.17
N LEU A 126 0.34 -1.42 -26.83
CA LEU A 126 1.77 -1.10 -26.87
C LEU A 126 2.58 -1.96 -25.88
N VAL A 127 2.09 -2.10 -24.64
CA VAL A 127 2.87 -2.72 -23.54
C VAL A 127 2.58 -4.21 -23.35
N ARG A 128 1.48 -4.71 -23.91
CA ARG A 128 0.93 -6.06 -23.66
C ARG A 128 1.98 -7.15 -23.75
N LYS A 129 2.80 -7.16 -24.80
CA LYS A 129 3.82 -8.22 -25.01
C LYS A 129 4.73 -8.39 -23.78
N ASN A 130 5.17 -7.30 -23.17
CA ASN A 130 6.07 -7.36 -22.02
C ASN A 130 5.31 -7.68 -20.72
N LEU A 131 4.03 -7.29 -20.62
CA LEU A 131 3.19 -7.67 -19.50
C LEU A 131 2.89 -9.18 -19.53
N ASP A 132 2.54 -9.73 -20.70
CA ASP A 132 2.35 -11.16 -20.93
C ASP A 132 3.63 -11.94 -20.60
N GLN A 133 4.79 -11.45 -21.04
CA GLN A 133 6.08 -12.04 -20.68
C GLN A 133 6.30 -12.05 -19.16
N ALA A 134 5.99 -10.97 -18.44
CA ALA A 134 6.11 -10.93 -16.98
C ALA A 134 5.19 -11.94 -16.29
N VAL A 135 3.99 -12.19 -16.84
CA VAL A 135 3.10 -13.26 -16.36
C VAL A 135 3.74 -14.63 -16.56
N PHE A 136 4.26 -14.93 -17.75
CA PHE A 136 4.87 -16.24 -18.04
C PHE A 136 6.22 -16.43 -17.33
N GLU A 137 7.00 -15.39 -17.05
CA GLU A 137 8.20 -15.50 -16.21
C GLU A 137 7.83 -15.88 -14.76
N TYR A 138 6.70 -15.38 -14.25
CA TYR A 138 6.18 -15.74 -12.94
C TYR A 138 5.54 -17.13 -12.92
N ALA A 139 4.71 -17.44 -13.92
CA ALA A 139 3.97 -18.70 -14.05
C ALA A 139 4.10 -19.25 -15.49
N PRO A 140 5.18 -19.99 -15.82
CA PRO A 140 5.52 -20.39 -17.20
C PRO A 140 4.48 -21.24 -17.95
N GLN A 141 3.59 -21.88 -17.21
CA GLN A 141 2.55 -22.76 -17.73
C GLN A 141 1.14 -22.25 -17.43
N ALA A 142 1.01 -21.00 -16.96
CA ALA A 142 -0.31 -20.42 -16.73
C ALA A 142 -1.02 -20.14 -18.06
N GLU A 143 -2.34 -20.27 -18.04
CA GLU A 143 -3.21 -19.81 -19.11
C GLU A 143 -3.69 -18.39 -18.76
N ILE A 144 -3.61 -17.45 -19.72
CA ILE A 144 -4.22 -16.13 -19.55
C ILE A 144 -5.65 -16.22 -20.09
N LEU A 145 -6.63 -16.09 -19.19
CA LEU A 145 -8.04 -16.29 -19.48
C LEU A 145 -8.72 -14.99 -19.95
N ASP A 146 -8.41 -13.87 -19.30
CA ASP A 146 -9.09 -12.61 -19.56
C ASP A 146 -8.23 -11.38 -19.21
N PHE A 147 -8.57 -10.24 -19.83
CA PHE A 147 -7.95 -8.95 -19.61
C PHE A 147 -8.98 -7.90 -19.24
N GLY A 148 -8.72 -7.20 -18.15
CA GLY A 148 -9.53 -6.10 -17.68
C GLY A 148 -8.71 -4.83 -17.50
N PHE A 149 -9.42 -3.71 -17.35
CA PHE A 149 -8.82 -2.48 -16.88
C PHE A 149 -9.67 -1.83 -15.79
N ARG A 150 -9.02 -1.02 -14.96
CA ARG A 150 -9.71 -0.10 -14.07
C ARG A 150 -8.98 1.23 -14.00
N VAL A 151 -9.73 2.30 -13.83
CA VAL A 151 -9.20 3.64 -13.56
C VAL A 151 -9.86 4.15 -12.29
N LYS A 152 -9.06 4.56 -11.31
CA LYS A 152 -9.63 5.19 -10.12
C LYS A 152 -10.26 6.53 -10.48
N ALA A 153 -11.52 6.73 -10.07
CA ALA A 153 -12.24 7.99 -10.24
C ALA A 153 -11.70 9.10 -9.31
N THR A 154 -11.10 8.74 -8.18
CA THR A 154 -10.69 9.66 -7.09
C THR A 154 -9.32 9.29 -6.50
N GLY A 155 -8.76 10.21 -5.70
CA GLY A 155 -7.50 10.02 -4.97
C GLY A 155 -6.23 10.33 -5.76
N GLY A 156 -5.07 10.08 -5.16
CA GLY A 156 -3.75 10.42 -5.73
C GLY A 156 -3.41 9.68 -7.02
N SER A 157 -4.02 8.51 -7.26
CA SER A 157 -3.88 7.75 -8.51
C SER A 157 -5.01 7.99 -9.51
N LYS A 158 -5.78 9.08 -9.40
CA LYS A 158 -6.87 9.38 -10.32
C LYS A 158 -6.36 9.41 -11.76
N GLY A 159 -7.03 8.70 -12.66
CA GLY A 159 -6.66 8.64 -14.07
C GLY A 159 -5.52 7.68 -14.41
N ILE A 160 -4.85 7.07 -13.42
CA ILE A 160 -3.78 6.10 -13.68
C ILE A 160 -4.39 4.76 -14.07
N PRO A 161 -4.09 4.22 -15.27
CA PRO A 161 -4.61 2.94 -15.71
C PRO A 161 -3.99 1.80 -14.91
N ARG A 162 -4.81 0.77 -14.69
CA ARG A 162 -4.40 -0.51 -14.13
C ARG A 162 -4.91 -1.58 -15.06
N PHE A 163 -4.02 -2.42 -15.57
CA PHE A 163 -4.39 -3.59 -16.36
C PHE A 163 -4.45 -4.79 -15.44
N LEU A 164 -5.50 -5.60 -15.58
CA LEU A 164 -5.72 -6.79 -14.78
C LEU A 164 -5.73 -8.00 -15.71
N TYR A 165 -5.01 -9.02 -15.30
CA TYR A 165 -4.93 -10.31 -15.97
C TYR A 165 -5.60 -11.32 -15.07
N LEU A 166 -6.58 -12.04 -15.58
CA LEU A 166 -7.07 -13.26 -14.96
C LEU A 166 -6.30 -14.42 -15.56
N ILE A 167 -5.59 -15.16 -14.73
CA ILE A 167 -4.80 -16.30 -15.14
C ILE A 167 -5.26 -17.57 -14.43
N LYS A 168 -5.01 -18.72 -15.04
CA LYS A 168 -5.18 -20.03 -14.44
C LYS A 168 -3.82 -20.69 -14.33
N SER A 169 -3.37 -20.95 -13.11
CA SER A 169 -2.13 -21.66 -12.85
C SER A 169 -2.26 -23.15 -13.25
N PRO A 170 -1.14 -23.88 -13.38
CA PRO A 170 -1.16 -25.28 -13.82
C PRO A 170 -1.92 -26.24 -12.88
N ASP A 171 -2.03 -25.89 -11.59
CA ASP A 171 -2.84 -26.62 -10.60
C ASP A 171 -4.34 -26.25 -10.67
N GLY A 172 -4.73 -25.43 -11.64
CA GLY A 172 -6.11 -25.03 -11.89
C GLY A 172 -6.60 -23.87 -11.03
N LYS A 173 -5.75 -23.27 -10.20
CA LYS A 173 -6.13 -22.11 -9.38
C LYS A 173 -6.20 -20.84 -10.24
N LEU A 174 -7.18 -20.00 -9.95
CA LEU A 174 -7.32 -18.70 -10.61
C LEU A 174 -6.52 -17.65 -9.86
N GLU A 175 -5.77 -16.80 -10.56
CA GLU A 175 -5.10 -15.65 -9.98
C GLU A 175 -5.41 -14.36 -10.76
N ILE A 176 -5.48 -13.25 -10.04
CA ILE A 176 -5.57 -11.91 -10.64
C ILE A 176 -4.22 -11.21 -10.50
N ILE A 177 -3.57 -10.88 -11.61
CA ILE A 177 -2.34 -10.07 -11.66
C ILE A 177 -2.70 -8.66 -12.08
N GLU A 178 -2.30 -7.67 -11.29
CA GLU A 178 -2.45 -6.25 -11.62
C GLU A 178 -1.13 -5.65 -12.08
N PHE A 179 -1.18 -4.92 -13.18
CA PHE A 179 -0.14 -4.01 -13.65
C PHE A 179 -0.61 -2.57 -13.47
N LYS A 180 -0.17 -1.92 -12.39
CA LYS A 180 -0.45 -0.51 -12.10
C LYS A 180 0.67 0.34 -12.68
N GLU A 181 0.35 1.31 -13.54
CA GLU A 181 1.37 2.20 -14.08
C GLU A 181 2.08 2.97 -12.94
N PHE A 182 3.40 2.89 -12.94
CA PHE A 182 4.29 3.54 -11.97
C PHE A 182 4.70 4.90 -12.53
N VAL A 183 3.82 5.87 -12.28
CA VAL A 183 4.00 7.26 -12.71
C VAL A 183 4.98 8.01 -11.79
N ASN A 184 5.09 9.31 -12.00
CA ASN A 184 5.88 10.20 -11.17
C ASN A 184 5.32 10.25 -9.74
N SER A 185 6.21 10.10 -8.76
CA SER A 185 5.80 10.03 -7.35
C SER A 185 5.45 11.41 -6.82
N SER A 186 4.50 11.50 -5.88
CA SER A 186 4.26 12.75 -5.16
C SER A 186 5.50 13.27 -4.41
N ALA A 187 6.47 12.40 -4.14
CA ALA A 187 7.77 12.78 -3.57
C ALA A 187 8.58 13.72 -4.46
N GLU A 188 8.33 13.74 -5.78
CA GLU A 188 9.02 14.65 -6.72
C GLU A 188 8.77 16.12 -6.41
N LYS A 189 7.72 16.44 -5.64
CA LYS A 189 7.44 17.80 -5.15
C LYS A 189 8.46 18.32 -4.13
N TYR A 190 9.27 17.45 -3.52
CA TYR A 190 10.22 17.85 -2.48
C TYR A 190 11.61 18.07 -3.05
N LEU A 191 12.18 17.02 -3.66
CA LEU A 191 13.54 16.98 -4.18
C LEU A 191 13.61 16.03 -5.39
N PRO A 192 14.67 16.07 -6.21
CA PRO A 192 14.88 15.06 -7.25
C PRO A 192 14.95 13.64 -6.65
N GLN A 193 14.20 12.70 -7.21
CA GLN A 193 13.99 11.37 -6.60
C GLN A 193 14.81 10.24 -7.24
N GLY A 194 15.47 10.47 -8.37
CA GLY A 194 16.23 9.47 -9.13
C GLY A 194 15.33 8.52 -9.94
N SER A 195 15.91 7.44 -10.47
CA SER A 195 15.20 6.53 -11.37
C SER A 195 14.09 5.73 -10.67
N LYS A 196 13.02 5.42 -11.41
CA LYS A 196 11.88 4.61 -10.96
C LYS A 196 12.34 3.27 -10.35
N LEU A 197 13.23 2.54 -11.03
CA LEU A 197 13.76 1.26 -10.54
C LEU A 197 14.48 1.40 -9.19
N ARG A 198 15.32 2.43 -9.01
CA ARG A 198 16.01 2.67 -7.74
C ARG A 198 15.02 2.95 -6.62
N ARG A 199 13.98 3.76 -6.88
CA ARG A 199 12.93 4.10 -5.90
C ARG A 199 12.13 2.86 -5.49
N PHE A 200 11.70 2.06 -6.47
CA PHE A 200 10.99 0.81 -6.22
C PHE A 200 11.81 -0.16 -5.36
N ASN A 201 13.07 -0.42 -5.75
CA ASN A 201 13.94 -1.34 -5.01
C ASN A 201 14.21 -0.86 -3.57
N ALA A 202 14.39 0.45 -3.38
CA ALA A 202 14.54 1.04 -2.05
C ALA A 202 13.26 0.84 -1.20
N ALA A 203 12.08 1.03 -1.79
CA ALA A 203 10.80 0.79 -1.13
C ALA A 203 10.67 -0.66 -0.66
N VAL A 204 10.90 -1.61 -1.57
CA VAL A 204 10.75 -3.04 -1.33
C VAL A 204 11.71 -3.50 -0.24
N LYS A 205 12.99 -3.15 -0.36
CA LYS A 205 14.02 -3.52 0.61
C LYS A 205 13.68 -3.07 2.03
N MET A 206 13.00 -1.94 2.15
CA MET A 206 12.82 -1.27 3.42
C MET A 206 11.47 -1.54 4.08
N TYR A 207 10.38 -1.48 3.31
CA TYR A 207 9.02 -1.46 3.87
C TYR A 207 8.24 -2.74 3.61
N ARG A 208 8.81 -3.71 2.88
CA ARG A 208 8.21 -5.02 2.65
C ARG A 208 9.00 -6.12 3.38
N PRO A 209 8.38 -7.29 3.62
CA PRO A 209 9.09 -8.45 4.14
C PRO A 209 10.33 -8.78 3.31
N LYS A 210 11.40 -9.20 4.00
CA LYS A 210 12.65 -9.63 3.34
C LYS A 210 12.53 -11.05 2.78
N GLU A 211 11.63 -11.83 3.36
CA GLU A 211 11.27 -13.15 2.88
C GLU A 211 10.56 -13.09 1.53
N LYS A 212 10.61 -14.20 0.79
CA LYS A 212 9.87 -14.35 -0.47
C LYS A 212 8.37 -14.19 -0.21
N VAL A 213 7.75 -13.22 -0.85
CA VAL A 213 6.30 -13.00 -0.81
C VAL A 213 5.59 -14.01 -1.71
N SER A 214 4.33 -14.32 -1.37
CA SER A 214 3.43 -15.02 -2.27
C SER A 214 3.08 -14.11 -3.47
N GLY A 215 2.91 -14.70 -4.65
CA GLY A 215 2.61 -13.95 -5.86
C GLY A 215 3.80 -13.21 -6.52
N ILE A 216 3.52 -12.57 -7.65
CA ILE A 216 4.44 -11.62 -8.29
C ILE A 216 4.42 -10.29 -7.53
N PHE A 217 5.58 -9.66 -7.38
CA PHE A 217 5.71 -8.25 -6.98
C PHE A 217 6.98 -7.66 -7.57
N SER A 218 6.87 -7.03 -8.74
CA SER A 218 8.03 -6.56 -9.51
C SER A 218 7.73 -5.25 -10.25
N LEU A 219 8.78 -4.63 -10.77
CA LEU A 219 8.67 -3.45 -11.63
C LEU A 219 9.01 -3.85 -13.07
N ILE A 220 8.05 -3.72 -13.97
CA ILE A 220 8.17 -4.04 -15.39
C ILE A 220 8.43 -2.76 -16.18
N ASN A 221 9.43 -2.77 -17.05
CA ASN A 221 9.68 -1.70 -18.02
C ASN A 221 9.22 -2.17 -19.40
N SER A 222 8.39 -1.37 -20.06
CA SER A 222 7.89 -1.67 -21.40
C SER A 222 7.68 -0.39 -22.18
N GLU A 223 8.40 -0.25 -23.30
CA GLU A 223 8.24 0.90 -24.21
C GLU A 223 8.35 2.27 -23.52
N GLY A 224 9.22 2.40 -22.51
CA GLY A 224 9.40 3.63 -21.73
C GLY A 224 8.38 3.83 -20.60
N HIS A 225 7.38 2.96 -20.48
CA HIS A 225 6.45 2.89 -19.36
C HIS A 225 6.96 1.94 -18.29
N TYR A 226 6.58 2.23 -17.05
CA TYR A 226 6.89 1.38 -15.90
C TYR A 226 5.60 0.92 -15.26
N PHE A 227 5.50 -0.36 -14.90
CA PHE A 227 4.34 -0.93 -14.22
C PHE A 227 4.78 -1.68 -12.97
N ILE A 228 4.10 -1.45 -11.86
CA ILE A 228 4.18 -2.36 -10.71
C ILE A 228 3.29 -3.55 -11.05
N ALA A 229 3.90 -4.70 -11.30
CA ALA A 229 3.20 -5.98 -11.42
C ALA A 229 3.02 -6.58 -10.02
N ARG A 230 1.79 -6.92 -9.66
CA ARG A 230 1.49 -7.57 -8.39
C ARG A 230 0.33 -8.55 -8.47
N THR A 231 0.46 -9.72 -7.84
CA THR A 231 -0.71 -10.57 -7.60
C THR A 231 -1.66 -9.86 -6.62
N LYS A 232 -2.94 -9.83 -6.95
CA LYS A 232 -4.01 -9.27 -6.11
C LYS A 232 -4.40 -10.29 -5.03
N LEU A 233 -3.58 -10.34 -3.98
CA LEU A 233 -3.87 -11.13 -2.80
C LEU A 233 -4.80 -10.34 -1.87
N PRO A 234 -5.84 -10.96 -1.28
CA PRO A 234 -6.64 -10.34 -0.26
C PRO A 234 -5.86 -10.23 1.05
N THR A 235 -6.32 -9.33 1.90
CA THR A 235 -5.69 -8.98 3.17
C THR A 235 -6.75 -9.00 4.26
N PHE A 236 -6.34 -9.42 5.47
CA PHE A 236 -7.18 -9.35 6.66
C PHE A 236 -7.16 -7.95 7.29
N VAL A 237 -6.13 -7.16 7.00
CA VAL A 237 -6.05 -5.73 7.28
C VAL A 237 -6.69 -4.94 6.13
N ASP A 238 -8.02 -4.96 6.07
CA ASP A 238 -8.80 -4.15 5.12
C ASP A 238 -9.86 -3.32 5.85
N PHE A 239 -9.53 -2.07 6.15
CA PHE A 239 -10.46 -1.16 6.83
C PHE A 239 -11.29 -0.39 5.81
N LYS A 240 -12.60 -0.61 5.81
CA LYS A 240 -13.56 0.29 5.14
C LYS A 240 -13.75 1.53 6.00
N ILE A 241 -12.87 2.52 5.81
CA ILE A 241 -12.84 3.74 6.63
C ILE A 241 -13.99 4.67 6.23
N ASP A 242 -15.04 4.70 7.04
CA ASP A 242 -16.17 5.63 6.92
C ASP A 242 -16.78 5.97 8.29
N ASP A 243 -17.62 7.01 8.35
CA ASP A 243 -18.23 7.47 9.60
C ASP A 243 -19.13 6.42 10.29
N LYS A 244 -19.63 5.45 9.51
CA LYS A 244 -20.55 4.38 9.94
C LYS A 244 -19.83 3.13 10.46
N MET A 245 -18.49 3.12 10.52
CA MET A 245 -17.72 2.04 11.12
C MET A 245 -18.23 1.69 12.53
N ASN A 246 -18.36 0.40 12.80
CA ASN A 246 -18.78 -0.10 14.11
C ASN A 246 -17.69 0.14 15.17
N LYS A 247 -18.03 -0.07 16.44
CA LYS A 247 -17.13 0.20 17.58
C LYS A 247 -15.87 -0.68 17.57
N GLU A 248 -16.00 -1.92 17.12
CA GLU A 248 -14.89 -2.86 17.05
C GLU A 248 -13.90 -2.48 15.96
N ASP A 249 -14.38 -2.16 14.76
CA ASP A 249 -13.54 -1.72 13.64
C ASP A 249 -12.83 -0.40 13.96
N LYS A 250 -13.51 0.54 14.64
CA LYS A 250 -12.88 1.78 15.12
C LYS A 250 -11.75 1.49 16.11
N ARG A 251 -11.94 0.52 17.03
CA ARG A 251 -10.92 0.08 17.98
C ARG A 251 -9.74 -0.58 17.26
N ASN A 252 -10.01 -1.51 16.34
CA ASN A 252 -9.00 -2.23 15.58
C ASN A 252 -8.17 -1.28 14.69
N LEU A 253 -8.83 -0.34 14.01
CA LEU A 253 -8.18 0.72 13.24
C LEU A 253 -7.29 1.59 14.12
N GLY A 254 -7.79 1.99 15.30
CA GLY A 254 -7.01 2.79 16.24
C GLY A 254 -5.76 2.06 16.76
N GLU A 255 -5.90 0.80 17.12
CA GLU A 255 -4.80 -0.05 17.56
C GLU A 255 -3.78 -0.30 16.45
N PHE A 256 -4.25 -0.59 15.23
CA PHE A 256 -3.41 -0.74 14.06
C PHE A 256 -2.64 0.55 13.75
N THR A 257 -3.28 1.72 13.86
CA THR A 257 -2.62 3.02 13.64
C THR A 257 -1.49 3.28 14.66
N ILE A 258 -1.68 2.91 15.94
CA ILE A 258 -0.63 2.98 16.96
C ILE A 258 0.53 2.05 16.63
N PHE A 259 0.21 0.82 16.19
CA PHE A 259 1.21 -0.14 15.72
C PHE A 259 1.99 0.39 14.52
N LEU A 260 1.33 0.97 13.52
CA LEU A 260 1.98 1.56 12.35
C LEU A 260 2.92 2.71 12.73
N SER A 261 2.54 3.53 13.71
CA SER A 261 3.40 4.61 14.19
C SER A 261 4.69 4.07 14.82
N ASN A 262 4.61 2.98 15.59
CA ASN A 262 5.79 2.29 16.12
C ASN A 262 6.63 1.63 15.01
N LEU A 263 5.98 0.91 14.09
CA LEU A 263 6.63 0.27 12.96
C LEU A 263 7.39 1.29 12.12
N TYR A 264 6.79 2.46 11.86
CA TYR A 264 7.46 3.55 11.16
C TYR A 264 8.70 4.02 11.92
N GLY A 265 8.62 4.17 13.25
CA GLY A 265 9.78 4.51 14.09
C GLY A 265 10.92 3.49 13.98
N LEU A 266 10.60 2.18 14.04
CA LEU A 266 11.59 1.10 13.89
C LEU A 266 12.25 1.13 12.50
N LEU A 267 11.45 1.29 11.45
CA LEU A 267 11.94 1.37 10.08
C LEU A 267 12.85 2.59 9.90
N GLN A 268 12.41 3.74 10.39
CA GLN A 268 13.15 4.99 10.26
C GLN A 268 14.45 5.02 11.06
N ARG A 269 14.49 4.38 12.24
CA ARG A 269 15.73 4.17 13.00
C ARG A 269 16.83 3.59 12.11
N ASN A 270 16.50 2.60 11.29
CA ASN A 270 17.45 1.93 10.40
C ASN A 270 17.92 2.78 9.20
N GLN A 271 17.34 3.98 8.99
CA GLN A 271 17.78 4.95 7.98
C GLN A 271 18.64 6.07 8.56
N MET A 272 18.70 6.20 9.89
CA MET A 272 19.38 7.30 10.56
C MET A 272 20.75 6.86 11.08
N THR A 273 21.71 7.80 11.08
CA THR A 273 22.95 7.64 11.84
C THR A 273 22.67 7.63 13.34
N VAL A 274 23.61 7.11 14.14
CA VAL A 274 23.50 7.12 15.62
C VAL A 274 23.30 8.55 16.14
N SER A 275 24.06 9.52 15.61
CA SER A 275 23.93 10.94 16.00
C SER A 275 22.55 11.54 15.69
N GLN A 276 21.95 11.16 14.55
CA GLN A 276 20.59 11.60 14.20
C GLN A 276 19.55 11.00 15.15
N GLN A 277 19.70 9.72 15.52
CA GLN A 277 18.82 9.05 16.48
C GLN A 277 18.91 9.72 17.86
N GLU A 278 20.12 9.96 18.36
CA GLU A 278 20.36 10.62 19.65
C GLU A 278 19.80 12.04 19.68
N TRP A 279 20.02 12.81 18.61
CA TRP A 279 19.46 14.15 18.50
C TRP A 279 17.93 14.12 18.54
N LEU A 280 17.31 13.23 17.77
CA LEU A 280 15.85 13.11 17.70
C LEU A 280 15.25 12.73 19.07
N LEU A 281 15.88 11.79 19.78
CA LEU A 281 15.44 11.37 21.12
C LEU A 281 15.64 12.46 22.18
N LYS A 282 16.77 13.18 22.15
CA LYS A 282 17.04 14.30 23.05
C LYS A 282 16.04 15.45 22.86
N ASN A 283 15.54 15.64 21.64
CA ASN A 283 14.62 16.71 21.28
C ASN A 283 13.16 16.22 21.12
N LYS A 284 12.80 15.04 21.64
CA LYS A 284 11.49 14.41 21.40
C LYS A 284 10.30 15.30 21.79
N ASP A 285 10.41 16.07 22.86
CA ASP A 285 9.32 16.92 23.36
C ASP A 285 9.10 18.12 22.43
N LEU A 286 10.20 18.74 21.97
CA LEU A 286 10.16 19.82 20.97
C LEU A 286 9.58 19.32 19.65
N VAL A 287 10.08 18.19 19.13
CA VAL A 287 9.60 17.58 17.88
C VAL A 287 8.12 17.22 17.99
N SER A 288 7.70 16.67 19.13
CA SER A 288 6.30 16.34 19.38
C SER A 288 5.38 17.57 19.38
N ALA A 289 5.83 18.65 20.02
CA ALA A 289 5.08 19.90 20.06
C ALA A 289 4.91 20.52 18.66
N GLU A 290 6.00 20.59 17.88
CA GLU A 290 5.97 21.15 16.53
C GLU A 290 5.14 20.30 15.56
N LEU A 291 5.27 18.96 15.61
CA LEU A 291 4.43 18.06 14.81
C LEU A 291 2.95 18.20 15.17
N THR A 292 2.62 18.27 16.47
CA THR A 292 1.23 18.47 16.91
C THR A 292 0.67 19.79 16.41
N LYS A 293 1.45 20.87 16.49
CA LYS A 293 1.09 22.20 15.98
C LYS A 293 0.87 22.18 14.47
N PHE A 294 1.78 21.54 13.72
CA PHE A 294 1.68 21.37 12.28
C PHE A 294 0.38 20.62 11.90
N VAL A 295 0.13 19.45 12.49
CA VAL A 295 -1.05 18.61 12.20
C VAL A 295 -2.34 19.38 12.45
N LYS A 296 -2.45 20.07 13.59
CA LYS A 296 -3.63 20.90 13.91
C LYS A 296 -3.84 22.02 12.90
N SER A 297 -2.78 22.72 12.54
CA SER A 297 -2.83 23.81 11.55
C SER A 297 -3.25 23.30 10.18
N TYR A 298 -2.68 22.17 9.74
CA TYR A 298 -2.98 21.54 8.47
C TYR A 298 -4.45 21.09 8.37
N ILE A 299 -4.95 20.40 9.40
CA ILE A 299 -6.36 19.97 9.44
C ILE A 299 -7.31 21.18 9.43
N THR A 300 -6.97 22.25 10.15
CA THR A 300 -7.76 23.49 10.16
C THR A 300 -7.81 24.10 8.76
N ALA A 301 -6.68 24.15 8.06
CA ALA A 301 -6.61 24.63 6.69
C ALA A 301 -7.43 23.75 5.73
N LEU A 302 -7.33 22.42 5.83
CA LEU A 302 -8.13 21.47 5.05
C LEU A 302 -9.64 21.67 5.25
N LYS A 303 -10.09 21.81 6.50
CA LYS A 303 -11.50 22.07 6.82
C LYS A 303 -11.98 23.39 6.23
N LYS A 304 -11.15 24.43 6.26
CA LYS A 304 -11.49 25.74 5.66
C LYS A 304 -11.69 25.63 4.15
N ILE A 305 -10.80 24.91 3.46
CA ILE A 305 -10.91 24.70 1.99
C ILE A 305 -12.18 23.90 1.66
N ASN A 306 -12.48 22.86 2.42
CA ASN A 306 -13.64 22.00 2.15
C ASN A 306 -14.99 22.56 2.66
N SER A 307 -14.99 23.74 3.31
CA SER A 307 -16.22 24.45 3.74
C SER A 307 -16.53 25.67 2.88
N THR A 308 -15.69 25.95 1.88
CA THR A 308 -15.90 26.99 0.87
C THR A 308 -16.51 26.47 -0.44
N ASP A 309 -16.89 25.19 -0.46
CA ASP A 309 -17.75 24.55 -1.48
C ASP A 309 -19.15 24.30 -0.89
#